data_AF-A0A345SVT2-F1
#
_entry.id   AF-A0A345SVT2-F1
#
_cell.length_a   1.000
_cell.length_b   1.000
_cell.length_c   1.000
_cell.angle_alpha   90.00
_cell.angle_beta   90.00
_cell.angle_gamma   90.00
#
_symmetry.space_group_name_H-M   'P 1'
#
loop_
_entity.id
_entity.type
_entity.pdbx_description
1 polymer ?
#
loop_
_entity_poly.entity_id
_entity_poly.type
_entity_poly.pdbx_seq_one_letter_code
_entity_poly.pdbx_strand_id
1 'polypeptide(L)'
;MAERGRAVAGVRSGSGVRTWLRGLDVFSGPPAEFDPAATPTEPVELSVAWLSEPVEFFQAAKSRVHTRLRYEREGEAWQRHSLWS
;
A
#
# COMPACT_ATOMS: atom_id res chain seq x y z
N MET A 1 -2.80 27.88 14.71
CA MET A 1 -1.56 27.19 15.08
C MET A 1 -1.23 26.29 13.90
N ALA A 2 -0.27 26.67 13.06
CA ALA A 2 0.06 25.99 11.81
C ALA A 2 1.52 25.50 11.91
N GLU A 3 1.71 24.19 11.94
CA GLU A 3 3.03 23.58 11.95
C GLU A 3 3.61 23.68 10.53
N ARG A 4 4.47 24.68 10.33
CA ARG A 4 5.23 24.85 9.08
C ARG A 4 6.27 23.73 9.04
N GLY A 5 6.11 22.79 8.11
CA GLY A 5 7.12 21.79 7.78
C GLY A 5 8.48 22.45 7.56
N ARG A 6 9.44 22.11 8.42
CA ARG A 6 10.82 22.58 8.35
C ARG A 6 11.46 22.02 7.08
N ALA A 7 11.75 22.90 6.13
CA ALA A 7 12.57 22.56 4.97
C ALA A 7 13.94 22.06 5.44
N VAL A 8 14.26 20.80 5.15
CA VAL A 8 15.58 20.23 5.44
C VAL A 8 16.51 20.60 4.29
N ALA A 9 17.22 21.72 4.44
CA ALA A 9 18.35 22.05 3.58
C ALA A 9 19.45 20.99 3.75
N GLY A 10 19.80 20.26 2.69
CA GLY A 10 20.95 19.33 2.74
C GLY A 10 20.96 18.13 1.79
N VAL A 11 19.98 17.95 0.88
CA VAL A 11 20.02 16.83 -0.07
C VAL A 11 20.90 17.20 -1.28
N ARG A 12 22.22 16.99 -1.18
CA ARG A 12 23.16 17.13 -2.32
C ARG A 12 24.11 15.94 -2.53
N SER A 13 23.91 14.81 -1.84
CA SER A 13 24.69 13.57 -2.04
C SER A 13 23.82 12.31 -1.86
N GLY A 14 24.17 11.21 -2.52
CA GLY A 14 23.40 9.94 -2.51
C GLY A 14 23.23 9.31 -1.12
N SER A 15 24.17 9.54 -0.19
CA SER A 15 23.99 9.15 1.23
C SER A 15 22.99 10.07 1.95
N GLY A 16 22.98 11.36 1.62
CA GLY A 16 22.05 12.35 2.17
C GLY A 16 20.60 12.11 1.75
N VAL A 17 20.36 11.71 0.50
CA VAL A 17 19.04 11.31 0.00
C VAL A 17 18.50 10.11 0.79
N ARG A 18 19.33 9.09 1.04
CA ARG A 18 18.89 7.86 1.74
C ARG A 18 18.52 8.14 3.19
N THR A 19 19.30 8.97 3.88
CA THR A 19 19.00 9.41 5.25
C THR A 19 17.70 10.21 5.29
N TRP A 20 17.50 11.12 4.33
CA TRP A 20 16.28 11.91 4.22
C TRP A 20 15.03 11.05 3.97
N LEU A 21 15.08 10.13 3.01
CA LEU A 21 13.95 9.22 2.70
C LEU A 21 13.55 8.33 3.88
N ARG A 22 14.52 7.92 4.72
CA ARG A 22 14.24 7.12 5.93
C ARG A 22 13.66 7.93 7.08
N GLY A 23 13.73 9.26 7.01
CA GLY A 23 13.12 10.16 7.98
C GLY A 23 11.69 10.58 7.60
N LEU A 24 11.15 10.07 6.50
CA LEU A 24 9.75 10.30 6.12
C LEU A 24 8.83 9.39 6.96
N ASP A 25 7.72 9.95 7.41
CA ASP A 25 6.67 9.18 8.09
C ASP A 25 6.02 8.20 7.12
N VAL A 26 6.24 6.91 7.37
CA VAL A 26 5.75 5.81 6.52
C VAL A 26 4.22 5.70 6.55
N PHE A 27 3.60 6.14 7.64
CA PHE A 27 2.15 6.22 7.79
C PHE A 27 1.75 7.68 7.94
N SER A 28 1.40 8.30 6.82
CA SER A 28 0.87 9.67 6.81
C SER A 28 -0.61 9.63 7.18
N GLY A 29 -0.90 9.76 8.48
CA GLY A 29 -2.26 9.92 9.00
C GLY A 29 -2.79 8.71 9.79
N PRO A 30 -3.91 8.90 10.51
CA PRO A 30 -4.57 7.80 11.20
C PRO A 30 -5.03 6.74 10.18
N PRO A 31 -4.98 5.45 10.53
CA PRO A 31 -5.56 4.41 9.69
C PRO A 31 -7.05 4.70 9.47
N ALA A 32 -7.60 4.20 8.35
CA ALA A 32 -9.04 4.26 8.13
C ALA A 32 -9.78 3.57 9.30
N GLU A 33 -10.78 4.24 9.85
CA GLU A 33 -11.64 3.67 10.88
C GLU A 33 -12.55 2.60 10.27
N PHE A 34 -12.75 1.50 11.01
CA PHE A 34 -13.66 0.43 10.63
C PHE A 34 -14.91 0.52 11.51
N ASP A 35 -16.06 0.80 10.91
CA ASP A 35 -17.36 0.80 11.58
C ASP A 35 -18.00 -0.60 11.51
N PRO A 36 -18.06 -1.37 12.61
CA PRO A 36 -18.68 -2.68 12.61
C PRO A 36 -20.20 -2.61 12.37
N ALA A 37 -20.86 -1.51 12.73
CA ALA A 37 -22.31 -1.34 12.53
C ALA A 37 -22.69 -1.16 11.05
N ALA A 38 -21.73 -0.76 10.22
CA ALA A 38 -21.89 -0.67 8.77
C ALA A 38 -21.66 -2.01 8.04
N THR A 39 -21.25 -3.07 8.75
CA THR A 39 -21.03 -4.38 8.13
C THR A 39 -22.34 -5.10 7.79
N PRO A 40 -22.36 -5.94 6.73
CA PRO A 40 -23.51 -6.80 6.44
C PRO A 40 -23.87 -7.68 7.64
N THR A 41 -25.17 -7.90 7.85
CA THR A 41 -25.67 -8.70 8.98
C THR A 41 -25.29 -10.18 8.86
N GLU A 42 -25.10 -10.67 7.64
CA GLU A 42 -24.67 -12.04 7.36
C GLU A 42 -23.14 -12.13 7.19
N PRO A 43 -22.42 -12.91 8.02
CA PRO A 43 -20.95 -13.01 7.96
C PRO A 43 -20.40 -13.50 6.61
N VAL A 44 -21.19 -14.28 5.87
CA VAL A 44 -20.80 -14.79 4.55
C VAL A 44 -20.70 -13.66 3.53
N GLU A 45 -21.55 -12.65 3.62
CA GLU A 45 -21.53 -11.51 2.69
C GLU A 45 -20.27 -10.67 2.86
N LEU A 46 -19.88 -10.40 4.11
CA LEU A 46 -18.62 -9.72 4.42
C LEU A 46 -17.41 -10.52 3.93
N SER A 47 -17.45 -11.84 4.12
CA SER A 47 -16.36 -12.73 3.68
C SER A 47 -16.21 -12.73 2.15
N VAL A 48 -17.32 -12.81 1.41
CA VAL A 48 -17.30 -12.76 -0.06
C VAL A 48 -16.78 -11.42 -0.54
N ALA A 49 -17.22 -10.31 0.06
CA ALA A 49 -16.74 -8.98 -0.28
C ALA A 49 -15.21 -8.88 -0.09
N TRP A 50 -14.70 -9.24 1.09
CA TRP A 50 -13.26 -9.21 1.37
C TRP A 50 -12.45 -10.14 0.48
N LEU A 51 -12.93 -11.35 0.20
CA LEU A 51 -12.23 -12.33 -0.65
C LEU A 51 -12.31 -12.01 -2.15
N SER A 52 -13.08 -11.00 -2.54
CA SER A 52 -13.21 -10.54 -3.92
C SER A 52 -12.38 -9.28 -4.21
N GLU A 53 -11.82 -8.64 -3.17
CA GLU A 53 -10.95 -7.49 -3.33
C GLU A 53 -9.66 -7.85 -4.09
N PRO A 54 -9.09 -6.92 -4.88
CA PRO A 54 -7.81 -7.11 -5.53
C PRO A 54 -6.69 -7.43 -4.53
N VAL A 55 -5.88 -8.44 -4.85
CA VAL A 55 -4.75 -8.86 -4.01
C VAL A 55 -3.44 -8.61 -4.76
N GLU A 56 -2.46 -7.98 -4.08
CA GLU A 56 -1.12 -7.80 -4.60
C GLU A 56 -0.12 -8.74 -3.89
N PHE A 57 0.70 -9.42 -4.68
CA PHE A 57 1.86 -10.18 -4.22
C PHE A 57 3.14 -9.43 -4.56
N PHE A 58 4.01 -9.26 -3.57
CA PHE A 58 5.31 -8.61 -3.71
C PHE A 58 6.43 -9.59 -3.34
N GLN A 59 7.37 -9.81 -4.25
CA GLN A 59 8.59 -10.56 -3.98
C GLN A 59 9.82 -9.65 -4.13
N ALA A 60 10.56 -9.49 -3.03
CA ALA A 60 11.80 -8.75 -3.03
C ALA A 60 12.89 -9.47 -3.85
N ALA A 61 13.71 -8.71 -4.58
CA ALA A 61 14.86 -9.22 -5.32
C ALA A 61 16.09 -8.36 -5.02
N LYS A 62 17.27 -8.99 -4.96
CA LYS A 62 18.55 -8.27 -4.71
C LYS A 62 18.87 -7.26 -5.82
N SER A 63 18.45 -7.54 -7.05
CA SER A 63 18.59 -6.65 -8.22
C SER A 63 17.75 -5.37 -8.13
N ARG A 64 16.84 -5.25 -7.14
CA ARG A 64 15.81 -4.19 -7.05
C ARG A 64 14.75 -4.24 -8.15
N VAL A 65 14.82 -5.22 -9.06
CA VAL A 65 13.75 -5.56 -9.99
C VAL A 65 12.80 -6.50 -9.27
N HIS A 66 11.85 -5.91 -8.55
CA HIS A 66 10.90 -6.64 -7.72
C HIS A 66 9.81 -7.28 -8.59
N THR A 67 9.47 -8.55 -8.31
CA THR A 67 8.31 -9.18 -8.93
C THR A 67 7.06 -8.71 -8.19
N ARG A 68 6.15 -8.07 -8.89
CA ARG A 68 4.85 -7.64 -8.37
C ARG A 68 3.74 -8.21 -9.23
N LEU A 69 2.84 -8.95 -8.61
CA LEU A 69 1.65 -9.49 -9.26
C LEU A 69 0.41 -8.92 -8.61
N ARG A 70 -0.56 -8.52 -9.41
CA ARG A 70 -1.87 -8.09 -8.94
C ARG A 70 -2.93 -9.02 -9.51
N TYR A 71 -3.76 -9.55 -8.63
CA TYR A 71 -4.88 -10.40 -8.97
C TYR A 71 -6.17 -9.61 -8.77
N GLU A 72 -6.99 -9.54 -9.81
CA GLU A 72 -8.31 -8.90 -9.77
C GLU A 72 -9.39 -9.92 -10.08
N ARG A 73 -10.51 -9.85 -9.37
CA ARG A 73 -11.65 -10.74 -9.59
C ARG A 73 -12.43 -10.24 -10.81
N GLU A 74 -12.63 -11.09 -11.81
CA GLU A 74 -13.44 -10.80 -12.99
C GLU A 74 -14.51 -11.89 -13.13
N GLY A 75 -15.72 -11.60 -12.61
CA GLY A 75 -16.76 -12.61 -12.43
C GLY A 75 -16.29 -13.72 -11.49
N GLU A 76 -16.33 -14.97 -11.97
CA GLU A 76 -15.87 -16.13 -11.19
C GLU A 76 -14.36 -16.39 -11.31
N ALA A 77 -13.67 -15.71 -12.22
CA ALA A 77 -12.25 -15.92 -12.50
C ALA A 77 -11.36 -14.87 -11.82
N TRP A 78 -10.06 -15.15 -11.79
CA TRP A 78 -9.04 -14.18 -11.40
C TRP A 78 -8.19 -13.80 -12.60
N GLN A 79 -8.11 -12.50 -12.89
CA GLN A 79 -7.16 -11.95 -13.84
C GLN A 79 -5.85 -11.65 -13.13
N ARG A 80 -4.72 -12.00 -13.77
CA ARG A 80 -3.38 -11.77 -13.23
C ARG A 80 -2.66 -10.71 -14.05
N HIS A 81 -2.21 -9.67 -13.37
CA HIS A 81 -1.42 -8.58 -13.96
C HIS A 81 -0.01 -8.57 -13.38
N SER A 82 0.99 -8.36 -14.23
CA SER A 82 2.33 -8.00 -13.80
C SER A 82 2.40 -6.49 -13.59
N LEU A 83 2.84 -6.04 -12.42
CA LEU A 83 3.01 -4.62 -12.15
C LEU A 83 4.46 -4.22 -12.34
N TRP A 84 4.68 -3.35 -13.33
CA TRP A 84 5.94 -2.65 -13.60
C TRP A 84 7.08 -3.64 -13.88
N SER A 85 7.20 -4.00 -15.16
CA SER A 85 8.24 -4.87 -15.72
C SER A 85 9.33 -4.06 -16.40
#